data_AF-A0A2W5RIC0-F1
#
_entry.id   AF-A0A2W5RIC0-F1
#
_cell.length_a   1.000
_cell.length_b   1.000
_cell.length_c   1.000
_cell.angle_alpha   90.00
_cell.angle_beta   90.00
_cell.angle_gamma   90.00
#
_symmetry.space_group_name_H-M   'P 1'
#
loop_
_entity.id
_entity.type
_entity.pdbx_description
1 polymer ?
#
loop_
_entity_poly.entity_id
_entity_poly.type
_entity_poly.pdbx_seq_one_letter_code
_entity_poly.pdbx_strand_id
1 'polypeptide(L)'
;VLGAVFLAFTGGEALYADMGHFGARPIRLAWLFIALPGLVLNYFGQGALVLRDPAAVDNPFFRLFPSWAVVPMVVLAAMATVIASQAVISGAFSLTAQAMRMGYLPRMRIVQTSSDAIGQVYVPAMNWMLMAGVLLLVLGFRSSSALSAAYGIAVSITMVTTTLLAGIVAWRLWHWNRWAVAVAVLLFAVIDLTFVVANSLKIAEGGWLTLAVAAFALLIFTTWFKGRRLGLAVQARHRVPLAPFIESLALDMPHRVRGTAVFLAPDAHLVPHALLHNLEHNQVLHEQVFILAMHGVDTPRVHARERIEAEPMGHGIWAVTVRYGFMEQPDVPEFVRVLAYQKGLAVESMTTSYFTSRAAIGRHRLPGMNPLRLALFGWLQRNAGRASDYFQLPDNRLVEMGQRV
;
A
#
# COMPACT_ATOMS: atom_id res chain seq x y z
N VAL A 1 -23.67 25.77 12.33
CA VAL A 1 -24.11 24.72 13.28
C VAL A 1 -23.87 23.31 12.74
N LEU A 2 -24.46 22.90 11.60
CA LEU A 2 -24.28 21.54 11.06
C LEU A 2 -22.82 21.12 10.81
N GLY A 3 -21.98 22.01 10.27
CA GLY A 3 -20.55 21.74 10.10
C GLY A 3 -19.72 21.72 11.41
N ALA A 4 -20.31 22.12 12.54
CA ALA A 4 -19.70 21.97 13.87
C ALA A 4 -20.18 20.67 14.53
N VAL A 5 -21.47 20.34 14.39
CA VAL A 5 -22.03 19.04 14.80
C VAL A 5 -21.33 17.89 14.07
N PHE A 6 -20.95 18.08 12.80
CA PHE A 6 -20.21 17.10 12.03
C PHE A 6 -18.90 16.64 12.70
N LEU A 7 -18.17 17.55 13.36
CA LEU A 7 -16.94 17.22 14.10
C LEU A 7 -17.17 16.28 15.29
N ALA A 8 -18.42 16.13 15.76
CA ALA A 8 -18.76 15.14 16.79
C ALA A 8 -18.88 13.71 16.23
N PHE A 9 -19.09 13.56 14.92
CA PHE A 9 -19.22 12.27 14.25
C PHE A 9 -17.94 11.78 13.58
N THR A 10 -16.93 12.66 13.45
CA THR A 10 -15.62 12.29 12.90
C THR A 10 -14.92 11.26 13.79
N GLY A 11 -14.30 10.26 13.18
CA GLY A 11 -13.66 9.13 13.86
C GLY A 11 -14.38 7.80 13.64
N GLY A 12 -15.66 7.83 13.21
CA GLY A 12 -16.37 6.63 12.80
C GLY A 12 -15.74 5.95 11.58
N GLU A 13 -15.16 6.73 10.67
CA GLU A 13 -14.40 6.26 9.51
C GLU A 13 -13.11 5.51 9.90
N ALA A 14 -12.48 5.90 11.01
CA ALA A 14 -11.27 5.26 11.53
C ALA A 14 -11.58 3.87 12.12
N LEU A 15 -12.79 3.65 12.67
CA LEU A 15 -13.23 2.34 13.14
C LEU A 15 -13.22 1.29 12.02
N TYR A 16 -13.50 1.69 10.77
CA TYR A 16 -13.42 0.78 9.63
C TYR A 16 -11.98 0.45 9.22
N ALA A 17 -11.06 1.41 9.34
CA ALA A 17 -9.64 1.16 9.10
C ALA A 17 -9.09 0.11 10.09
N ASP A 18 -9.60 0.11 11.32
CA ASP A 18 -9.21 -0.81 12.39
C ASP A 18 -9.97 -2.14 12.41
N MET A 19 -10.93 -2.36 11.51
CA MET A 19 -11.56 -3.68 11.35
C MET A 19 -10.54 -4.77 11.01
N GLY A 20 -9.46 -4.43 10.29
CA GLY A 20 -8.36 -5.34 10.00
C GLY A 20 -7.52 -5.73 11.22
N HIS A 21 -7.62 -4.97 12.32
CA HIS A 21 -6.86 -5.18 13.56
C HIS A 21 -7.67 -5.93 14.62
N PHE A 22 -8.93 -5.53 14.84
CA PHE A 22 -9.74 -6.04 15.96
C PHE A 22 -10.96 -6.86 15.53
N GLY A 23 -11.36 -6.78 14.25
CA GLY A 23 -12.56 -7.43 13.73
C GLY A 23 -13.88 -6.74 14.14
N ALA A 24 -14.98 -7.18 13.53
CA ALA A 24 -16.26 -6.45 13.61
C ALA A 24 -17.03 -6.61 14.94
N ARG A 25 -16.81 -7.68 15.70
CA ARG A 25 -17.55 -7.91 16.96
C ARG A 25 -17.04 -7.01 18.10
N PRO A 26 -15.73 -6.94 18.40
CA PRO A 26 -15.22 -6.08 19.47
C PRO A 26 -15.53 -4.60 19.22
N ILE A 27 -15.37 -4.14 17.98
CA ILE A 27 -15.67 -2.76 17.59
C ILE A 27 -17.14 -2.40 17.86
N ARG A 28 -18.08 -3.27 17.46
CA ARG A 28 -19.51 -3.04 17.69
C ARG A 28 -19.87 -2.99 19.17
N LEU A 29 -19.32 -3.91 19.98
CA LEU A 29 -19.59 -3.94 21.41
C LEU A 29 -19.01 -2.71 22.12
N ALA A 30 -17.76 -2.36 21.83
CA ALA A 30 -17.12 -1.17 22.40
C ALA A 30 -17.87 0.12 22.00
N TRP A 31 -18.30 0.23 20.75
CA TRP A 31 -19.07 1.37 20.29
C TRP A 31 -20.42 1.47 21.00
N LEU A 32 -21.21 0.40 20.99
CA LEU A 32 -22.60 0.43 21.47
C LEU A 32 -22.69 0.57 23.00
N PHE A 33 -21.80 -0.10 23.75
CA PHE A 33 -21.91 -0.18 25.21
C PHE A 33 -20.98 0.78 25.96
N ILE A 34 -19.95 1.32 25.32
CA ILE A 34 -18.97 2.20 25.98
C ILE A 34 -18.97 3.58 25.33
N ALA A 35 -18.61 3.66 24.04
CA ALA A 35 -18.40 4.95 23.38
C ALA A 35 -19.69 5.76 23.22
N LEU A 36 -20.74 5.17 22.65
CA LEU A 36 -22.02 5.83 22.41
C LEU A 36 -22.66 6.38 23.70
N PRO A 37 -22.90 5.58 24.76
CA PRO A 37 -23.49 6.10 25.98
C PRO A 37 -22.59 7.15 26.66
N GLY A 38 -21.27 6.95 26.65
CA GLY A 38 -20.31 7.93 27.19
C GLY A 38 -20.35 9.27 26.47
N LEU A 39 -20.39 9.25 25.13
CA LEU A 39 -20.49 10.47 24.31
C LEU A 39 -21.83 11.18 24.52
N VAL A 40 -22.94 10.44 24.56
CA VAL A 40 -24.27 11.02 24.82
C VAL A 40 -24.29 11.73 26.18
N LEU A 41 -23.83 11.06 27.23
CA LEU A 41 -23.76 11.65 28.57
C LEU A 41 -22.86 12.89 28.59
N ASN A 42 -21.72 12.84 27.90
CA ASN A 42 -20.79 13.96 27.85
C ASN A 42 -21.39 15.18 27.12
N TYR A 43 -21.97 15.00 25.94
CA TYR A 43 -22.60 16.09 25.20
C TYR A 43 -23.84 16.66 25.92
N PHE A 44 -24.65 15.82 26.55
CA PHE A 44 -25.78 16.29 27.36
C PHE A 44 -25.32 17.07 28.58
N GLY A 45 -24.24 16.64 29.24
CA GLY A 45 -23.60 17.39 30.32
C GLY A 45 -23.11 18.76 29.85
N GLN A 46 -22.38 18.83 28.73
CA GLN A 46 -21.91 20.09 28.15
C GLN A 46 -23.08 21.02 27.79
N GLY A 47 -24.15 20.47 27.21
CA GLY A 47 -25.37 21.22 26.91
C GLY A 47 -26.03 21.80 28.16
N ALA A 48 -26.18 21.02 29.22
CA ALA A 48 -26.73 21.47 30.48
C ALA A 48 -25.86 22.57 31.14
N LEU A 49 -24.54 22.46 31.05
CA LEU A 49 -23.61 23.47 31.56
C LEU A 49 -23.76 24.80 30.82
N VAL A 50 -23.75 24.78 29.47
CA VAL A 50 -23.86 25.98 28.65
C VAL A 50 -25.23 26.67 28.80
N LEU A 51 -26.30 25.90 29.02
CA LEU A 51 -27.62 26.45 29.31
C LEU A 51 -27.67 27.17 30.67
N ARG A 52 -26.89 26.70 31.66
CA ARG A 52 -26.81 27.31 32.99
C ARG A 52 -25.85 28.49 33.04
N ASP A 53 -24.70 28.37 32.38
CA ASP A 53 -23.65 29.38 32.30
C ASP A 53 -23.19 29.56 30.83
N PRO A 54 -23.75 30.55 30.11
CA PRO A 54 -23.35 30.84 28.73
C PRO A 54 -21.87 31.22 28.58
N ALA A 55 -21.19 31.65 29.64
CA ALA A 55 -19.77 31.96 29.58
C ALA A 55 -18.89 30.71 29.45
N ALA A 56 -19.45 29.50 29.65
CA ALA A 56 -18.73 28.23 29.53
C ALA A 56 -18.56 27.72 28.09
N VAL A 57 -19.02 28.48 27.08
CA VAL A 57 -18.94 28.10 25.65
C VAL A 57 -17.50 28.01 25.13
N ASP A 58 -16.55 28.69 25.75
CA ASP A 58 -15.13 28.69 25.37
C ASP A 58 -14.47 27.32 25.54
N ASN A 59 -14.79 26.61 26.64
CA ASN A 59 -14.28 25.29 26.91
C ASN A 59 -15.28 24.44 27.73
N PRO A 60 -16.39 24.00 27.12
CA PRO A 60 -17.46 23.32 27.84
C PRO A 60 -17.01 22.02 28.47
N PHE A 61 -16.08 21.31 27.82
CA PHE A 61 -15.58 20.02 28.30
C PHE A 61 -14.80 20.15 29.61
N PHE A 62 -13.80 21.03 29.69
CA PHE A 62 -13.00 21.14 30.92
C PHE A 62 -13.74 21.86 32.05
N ARG A 63 -14.67 22.77 31.73
CA ARG A 63 -15.50 23.45 32.74
C ARG A 63 -16.57 22.57 33.39
N LEU A 64 -16.84 21.37 32.84
CA LEU A 64 -17.68 20.37 33.52
C LEU A 64 -17.03 19.82 34.79
N PHE A 65 -15.72 19.87 34.88
CA PHE A 65 -14.98 19.26 35.98
C PHE A 65 -14.71 20.28 37.09
N PRO A 66 -14.77 19.86 38.37
CA PRO A 66 -14.31 20.70 39.46
C PRO A 66 -12.82 20.98 39.31
N SER A 67 -12.35 22.11 39.87
CA SER A 67 -10.97 22.61 39.68
C SER A 67 -9.87 21.57 39.94
N TRP A 68 -10.06 20.69 40.93
CA TRP A 68 -9.11 19.62 41.26
C TRP A 68 -9.02 18.52 40.19
N ALA A 69 -10.10 18.27 39.45
CA ALA A 69 -10.20 17.19 38.45
C ALA A 69 -9.76 17.63 37.05
N VAL A 70 -9.60 18.94 36.81
CA VAL A 70 -9.20 19.48 35.50
C VAL A 70 -7.83 18.93 35.07
N VAL A 71 -6.82 18.97 35.94
CA VAL A 71 -5.46 18.51 35.59
C VAL A 71 -5.44 17.01 35.25
N PRO A 72 -6.00 16.10 36.07
CA PRO A 72 -6.14 14.69 35.69
C PRO A 72 -6.87 14.49 34.36
N MET A 73 -7.92 15.27 34.09
CA MET A 73 -8.68 15.17 32.86
C MET A 73 -7.90 15.67 31.64
N VAL A 74 -7.07 16.70 31.78
CA VAL A 74 -6.16 17.16 30.73
C VAL A 74 -5.14 16.07 30.38
N VAL A 75 -4.57 15.40 31.38
CA VAL A 75 -3.63 14.28 31.16
C VAL A 75 -4.35 13.13 30.44
N LEU A 76 -5.55 12.77 30.88
CA LEU A 76 -6.34 11.72 30.24
C LEU A 76 -6.69 12.07 28.79
N ALA A 77 -7.11 13.31 28.54
CA ALA A 77 -7.40 13.80 27.20
C ALA A 77 -6.15 13.78 26.30
N ALA A 78 -4.98 14.14 26.83
CA ALA A 78 -3.72 14.04 26.10
C ALA A 78 -3.33 12.58 25.78
N MET A 79 -3.55 11.65 26.70
CA MET A 79 -3.35 10.23 26.41
C MET A 79 -4.31 9.74 25.32
N ALA A 80 -5.57 10.16 25.37
CA ALA A 80 -6.58 9.81 24.36
C ALA A 80 -6.22 10.35 22.97
N THR A 81 -5.71 11.58 22.86
CA THR A 81 -5.28 12.15 21.57
C THR A 81 -4.05 11.43 21.00
N VAL A 82 -3.12 10.98 21.86
CA VAL A 82 -1.99 10.13 21.44
C VAL A 82 -2.50 8.79 20.90
N ILE A 83 -3.40 8.12 21.61
CA ILE A 83 -3.99 6.83 21.17
C ILE A 83 -4.72 7.00 19.84
N ALA A 84 -5.55 8.04 19.70
CA ALA A 84 -6.27 8.32 18.46
C ALA A 84 -5.30 8.57 17.28
N SER A 85 -4.21 9.31 17.52
CA SER A 85 -3.18 9.55 16.51
C SER A 85 -2.49 8.25 16.07
N GLN A 86 -2.20 7.34 17.00
CA GLN A 86 -1.58 6.05 16.69
C GLN A 86 -2.48 5.15 15.83
N ALA A 87 -3.79 5.15 16.09
CA ALA A 87 -4.76 4.41 15.28
C ALA A 87 -4.76 4.90 13.82
N VAL A 88 -4.78 6.22 13.61
CA VAL A 88 -4.76 6.83 12.26
C VAL A 88 -3.44 6.55 11.54
N ILE A 89 -2.29 6.65 12.22
CA ILE A 89 -0.97 6.33 11.65
C ILE A 89 -0.91 4.87 11.21
N SER A 90 -1.38 3.96 12.05
CA SER A 90 -1.41 2.52 11.74
C SER A 90 -2.35 2.22 10.57
N GLY A 91 -3.54 2.82 10.55
CA GLY A 91 -4.47 2.71 9.42
C GLY A 91 -3.88 3.23 8.10
N ALA A 92 -3.09 4.32 8.15
CA ALA A 92 -2.40 4.84 6.98
C ALA A 92 -1.34 3.84 6.44
N PHE A 93 -0.63 3.12 7.30
CA PHE A 93 0.30 2.07 6.88
C PHE A 93 -0.44 0.92 6.18
N SER A 94 -1.55 0.46 6.74
CA SER A 94 -2.36 -0.62 6.15
C SER A 94 -2.93 -0.21 4.78
N LEU A 95 -3.48 1.00 4.65
CA LEU A 95 -3.99 1.54 3.38
C LEU A 95 -2.87 1.69 2.34
N THR A 96 -1.69 2.13 2.76
CA THR A 96 -0.51 2.25 1.88
C THR A 96 -0.08 0.86 1.38
N ALA A 97 -0.04 -0.14 2.25
CA ALA A 97 0.27 -1.52 1.88
C ALA A 97 -0.76 -2.10 0.90
N GLN A 98 -2.05 -1.86 1.12
CA GLN A 98 -3.11 -2.24 0.19
C GLN A 98 -2.97 -1.54 -1.17
N ALA A 99 -2.68 -0.23 -1.20
CA ALA A 99 -2.45 0.52 -2.43
C ALA A 99 -1.23 0.01 -3.22
N MET A 100 -0.15 -0.40 -2.54
CA MET A 100 1.01 -1.05 -3.18
C MET A 100 0.63 -2.40 -3.81
N ARG A 101 -0.14 -3.23 -3.11
CA ARG A 101 -0.63 -4.53 -3.63
C ARG A 101 -1.51 -4.35 -4.87
N MET A 102 -2.44 -3.41 -4.83
CA MET A 102 -3.29 -3.05 -5.98
C MET A 102 -2.53 -2.35 -7.11
N GLY A 103 -1.28 -1.96 -6.87
CA GLY A 103 -0.43 -1.35 -7.89
C GLY A 103 -0.59 0.14 -8.09
N TYR A 104 -1.21 0.85 -7.16
CA TYR A 104 -1.38 2.30 -7.17
C TYR A 104 -0.17 3.06 -6.62
N LEU A 105 0.70 2.38 -5.84
CA LEU A 105 1.93 2.95 -5.32
C LEU A 105 3.17 2.12 -5.68
N PRO A 106 4.35 2.76 -5.79
CA PRO A 106 5.62 2.05 -5.88
C PRO A 106 5.85 1.18 -4.66
N ARG A 107 6.62 0.11 -4.84
CA ARG A 107 7.05 -0.73 -3.73
C ARG A 107 7.93 0.11 -2.79
N MET A 108 7.56 0.13 -1.52
CA MET A 108 8.32 0.72 -0.43
C MET A 108 8.73 -0.41 0.53
N ARG A 109 9.68 -0.12 1.42
CA ARG A 109 10.04 -1.05 2.48
C ARG A 109 8.83 -1.24 3.41
N ILE A 110 8.41 -2.48 3.56
CA ILE A 110 7.34 -2.92 4.45
C ILE A 110 7.98 -3.76 5.54
N VAL A 111 7.72 -3.44 6.81
CA VAL A 111 8.11 -4.28 7.94
C VAL A 111 6.83 -4.85 8.53
N GLN A 112 6.66 -6.16 8.44
CA GLN A 112 5.52 -6.85 9.05
C GLN A 112 5.71 -6.87 10.56
N THR A 113 4.70 -6.43 11.32
CA THR A 113 4.78 -6.37 12.79
C THR A 113 4.12 -7.56 13.48
N SER A 114 3.24 -8.30 12.81
CA SER A 114 2.57 -9.48 13.37
C SER A 114 2.30 -10.57 12.34
N SER A 115 2.38 -11.82 12.79
CA SER A 115 2.02 -13.01 12.02
C SER A 115 0.52 -13.22 11.84
N ASP A 116 -0.29 -12.62 12.70
CA ASP A 116 -1.70 -12.99 12.86
C ASP A 116 -2.63 -12.12 12.01
N ALA A 117 -2.17 -10.91 11.62
CA ALA A 117 -2.96 -9.96 10.84
C ALA A 117 -2.12 -9.32 9.73
N ILE A 118 -2.50 -9.59 8.47
CA ILE A 118 -1.90 -9.02 7.25
C ILE A 118 -1.92 -7.48 7.23
N GLY A 119 -2.81 -6.86 8.01
CA GLY A 119 -2.94 -5.40 8.14
C GLY A 119 -1.92 -4.75 9.06
N GLN A 120 -1.28 -5.51 9.96
CA GLN A 120 -0.31 -5.01 10.93
C GLN A 120 1.05 -4.81 10.29
N VAL A 121 1.23 -3.61 9.77
CA VAL A 121 2.35 -3.26 8.90
C VAL A 121 2.97 -1.95 9.36
N TYR A 122 4.29 -1.89 9.42
CA TYR A 122 5.04 -0.65 9.55
C TYR A 122 5.64 -0.22 8.20
N VAL A 123 5.35 1.01 7.79
CA VAL A 123 5.88 1.62 6.56
C VAL A 123 6.72 2.85 6.94
N PRO A 124 8.06 2.73 7.06
CA PRO A 124 8.92 3.81 7.57
C PRO A 124 8.80 5.11 6.77
N ALA A 125 8.75 5.01 5.43
CA ALA A 125 8.63 6.18 4.55
C ALA A 125 7.32 6.96 4.80
N MET A 126 6.22 6.23 5.02
CA MET A 126 4.93 6.82 5.34
C MET A 126 4.96 7.49 6.72
N ASN A 127 5.63 6.89 7.71
CA ASN A 127 5.78 7.46 9.04
C ASN A 127 6.49 8.82 9.01
N TRP A 128 7.65 8.88 8.34
CA TRP A 128 8.41 10.14 8.22
C TRP A 128 7.65 11.19 7.40
N MET A 129 6.94 10.78 6.35
CA MET A 129 6.12 11.68 5.55
C MET A 129 4.96 12.26 6.37
N LEU A 130 4.25 11.43 7.14
CA LEU A 130 3.19 11.87 8.04
C LEU A 130 3.73 12.82 9.12
N MET A 131 4.87 12.49 9.71
CA MET A 131 5.52 13.36 10.71
C MET A 131 5.84 14.74 10.14
N ALA A 132 6.48 14.79 8.97
CA ALA A 132 6.78 16.05 8.29
C ALA A 132 5.49 16.83 7.95
N GLY A 133 4.46 16.13 7.45
CA GLY A 133 3.17 16.73 7.14
C GLY A 133 2.49 17.34 8.37
N VAL A 134 2.46 16.61 9.50
CA VAL A 134 1.89 17.11 10.76
C VAL A 134 2.66 18.32 11.27
N LEU A 135 4.00 18.29 11.26
CA LEU A 135 4.82 19.44 11.67
C LEU A 135 4.55 20.68 10.81
N LEU A 136 4.46 20.51 9.49
CA LEU A 136 4.13 21.61 8.57
C LEU A 136 2.73 22.17 8.83
N LEU A 137 1.74 21.30 9.08
CA LEU A 137 0.37 21.73 9.40
C LEU A 137 0.30 22.49 10.73
N VAL A 138 0.95 22.00 11.78
CA VAL A 138 0.97 22.64 13.10
C VAL A 138 1.65 24.01 13.02
N LEU A 139 2.80 24.12 12.36
CA LEU A 139 3.53 25.37 12.19
C LEU A 139 2.81 26.37 11.25
N GLY A 140 2.08 25.85 10.25
CA GLY A 140 1.35 26.64 9.27
C GLY A 140 0.04 27.23 9.81
N PHE A 141 -0.81 26.41 10.44
CA PHE A 141 -2.12 26.87 10.93
C PHE A 141 -2.07 27.54 12.30
N ARG A 142 -1.12 27.15 13.16
CA ARG A 142 -0.86 27.70 14.51
C ARG A 142 -2.02 27.67 15.52
N SER A 143 -3.25 27.42 15.07
CA SER A 143 -4.47 27.41 15.88
C SER A 143 -5.32 26.16 15.57
N SER A 144 -5.90 25.59 16.62
CA SER A 144 -6.73 24.37 16.51
C SER A 144 -8.03 24.61 15.74
N SER A 145 -8.60 25.82 15.83
CA SER A 145 -9.83 26.19 15.12
C SER A 145 -9.62 26.18 13.59
N ALA A 146 -8.53 26.77 13.11
CA ALA A 146 -8.21 26.79 11.68
C ALA A 146 -7.90 25.39 11.14
N LEU A 147 -7.23 24.54 11.94
CA LEU A 147 -6.98 23.14 11.57
C LEU A 147 -8.28 22.31 11.51
N SER A 148 -9.24 22.56 12.41
CA SER A 148 -10.53 21.84 12.44
C SER A 148 -11.38 22.08 11.19
N ALA A 149 -11.32 23.28 10.62
CA ALA A 149 -12.04 23.64 9.40
C ALA A 149 -11.52 22.88 8.17
N ALA A 150 -10.20 22.63 8.13
CA ALA A 150 -9.57 21.97 6.99
C ALA A 150 -9.96 20.49 6.85
N TYR A 151 -10.16 19.79 7.96
CA TYR A 151 -10.36 18.34 8.00
C TYR A 151 -11.80 17.90 7.63
N GLY A 152 -12.83 18.68 7.99
CA GLY A 152 -14.23 18.26 7.86
C GLY A 152 -14.68 17.91 6.44
N ILE A 153 -14.16 18.62 5.43
CA ILE A 153 -14.51 18.34 4.03
C ILE A 153 -14.05 16.95 3.57
N ALA A 154 -12.84 16.52 3.93
CA ALA A 154 -12.30 15.23 3.51
C ALA A 154 -13.11 14.05 4.08
N VAL A 155 -13.50 14.13 5.36
CA VAL A 155 -14.34 13.11 5.99
C VAL A 155 -15.73 13.08 5.37
N SER A 156 -16.33 14.24 5.12
CA SER A 156 -17.68 14.31 4.52
C SER A 156 -17.71 13.66 3.12
N ILE A 157 -16.70 13.90 2.28
CA ILE A 157 -16.54 13.23 0.98
C ILE A 157 -16.33 11.72 1.15
N THR A 158 -15.56 11.32 2.16
CA THR A 158 -15.32 9.90 2.47
C THR A 158 -16.62 9.19 2.87
N MET A 159 -17.48 9.83 3.66
CA MET A 159 -18.79 9.29 4.04
C MET A 159 -19.71 9.09 2.83
N VAL A 160 -19.87 10.12 1.98
CA VAL A 160 -20.63 9.98 0.72
C VAL A 160 -20.09 8.83 -0.13
N THR A 161 -18.77 8.75 -0.30
CA THR A 161 -18.13 7.70 -1.09
C THR A 161 -18.42 6.32 -0.50
N THR A 162 -18.37 6.20 0.82
CA THR A 162 -18.64 4.94 1.53
C THR A 162 -20.11 4.53 1.39
N THR A 163 -21.05 5.48 1.52
CA THR A 163 -22.48 5.24 1.30
C THR A 163 -22.76 4.72 -0.12
N LEU A 164 -22.13 5.31 -1.13
CA LEU A 164 -22.26 4.85 -2.52
C LEU A 164 -21.65 3.45 -2.72
N LEU A 165 -20.45 3.20 -2.19
CA LEU A 165 -19.79 1.90 -2.27
C LEU A 165 -20.57 0.81 -1.53
N ALA A 166 -21.13 1.12 -0.35
CA ALA A 166 -21.98 0.21 0.40
C ALA A 166 -23.24 -0.15 -0.40
N GLY A 167 -23.83 0.80 -1.11
CA GLY A 167 -24.92 0.53 -2.06
C GLY A 167 -24.54 -0.43 -3.17
N ILE A 168 -23.36 -0.24 -3.79
CA ILE A 168 -22.85 -1.14 -4.83
C ILE A 168 -22.64 -2.55 -4.26
N VAL A 169 -22.05 -2.67 -3.08
CA VAL A 169 -21.82 -3.97 -2.40
C VAL A 169 -23.15 -4.65 -2.06
N ALA A 170 -24.11 -3.93 -1.47
CA ALA A 170 -25.41 -4.48 -1.10
C ALA A 170 -26.18 -4.99 -2.33
N TRP A 171 -26.07 -4.29 -3.47
CA TRP A 171 -26.72 -4.70 -4.71
C TRP A 171 -25.98 -5.84 -5.43
N ARG A 172 -24.67 -5.70 -5.66
CA ARG A 172 -23.90 -6.61 -6.53
C ARG A 172 -23.40 -7.85 -5.81
N LEU A 173 -23.04 -7.73 -4.54
CA LEU A 173 -22.42 -8.81 -3.78
C LEU A 173 -23.40 -9.49 -2.82
N TRP A 174 -24.27 -8.73 -2.15
CA TRP A 174 -25.25 -9.29 -1.22
C TRP A 174 -26.61 -9.56 -1.86
N HIS A 175 -26.81 -9.17 -3.12
CA HIS A 175 -28.02 -9.40 -3.91
C HIS A 175 -29.31 -8.91 -3.23
N TRP A 176 -29.24 -7.78 -2.50
CA TRP A 176 -30.43 -7.19 -1.87
C TRP A 176 -31.39 -6.60 -2.91
N ASN A 177 -32.65 -6.43 -2.52
CA ASN A 177 -33.67 -5.82 -3.37
C ASN A 177 -33.23 -4.41 -3.82
N ARG A 178 -33.18 -4.19 -5.14
CA ARG A 178 -32.78 -2.92 -5.78
C ARG A 178 -33.50 -1.70 -5.20
N TRP A 179 -34.78 -1.82 -4.87
CA TRP A 179 -35.57 -0.72 -4.31
C TRP A 179 -35.17 -0.41 -2.88
N ALA A 180 -34.95 -1.44 -2.05
CA ALA A 180 -34.47 -1.26 -0.68
C ALA A 180 -33.08 -0.63 -0.66
N VAL A 181 -32.18 -1.06 -1.55
CA VAL A 181 -30.85 -0.47 -1.70
C VAL A 181 -30.95 0.99 -2.16
N ALA A 182 -31.75 1.28 -3.19
CA ALA A 182 -31.91 2.64 -3.69
C ALA A 182 -32.46 3.60 -2.62
N VAL A 183 -33.48 3.18 -1.86
CA VAL A 183 -34.06 3.98 -0.78
C VAL A 183 -33.05 4.19 0.35
N ALA A 184 -32.33 3.15 0.77
CA ALA A 184 -31.32 3.25 1.82
C ALA A 184 -30.17 4.19 1.41
N VAL A 185 -29.61 3.99 0.20
CA VAL A 185 -28.54 4.84 -0.33
C VAL A 185 -29.00 6.28 -0.45
N LEU A 186 -30.22 6.53 -0.94
CA LEU A 186 -30.76 7.88 -1.05
C LEU A 186 -30.87 8.54 0.33
N LEU A 187 -31.41 7.84 1.32
CA LEU A 187 -31.59 8.36 2.68
C LEU A 187 -30.24 8.75 3.30
N PHE A 188 -29.24 7.85 3.26
CA PHE A 188 -27.92 8.14 3.79
C PHE A 188 -27.17 9.21 2.97
N ALA A 189 -27.26 9.17 1.64
CA ALA A 189 -26.60 10.14 0.78
C ALA A 189 -27.15 11.55 0.97
N VAL A 190 -28.45 11.73 1.24
CA VAL A 190 -29.03 13.04 1.55
C VAL A 190 -28.41 13.63 2.82
N ILE A 191 -28.24 12.81 3.87
CA ILE A 191 -27.59 13.23 5.12
C ILE A 191 -26.14 13.60 4.85
N ASP A 192 -25.39 12.73 4.18
CA ASP A 192 -23.97 12.95 3.90
C ASP A 192 -23.75 14.18 3.00
N LEU A 193 -24.55 14.34 1.95
CA LEU A 193 -24.51 15.51 1.06
C LEU A 193 -24.81 16.81 1.80
N THR A 194 -25.72 16.78 2.78
CA THR A 194 -25.99 17.94 3.64
C THR A 194 -24.72 18.33 4.42
N PHE A 195 -23.96 17.35 4.92
CA PHE A 195 -22.68 17.61 5.55
C PHE A 195 -21.61 18.10 4.56
N VAL A 196 -21.56 17.57 3.34
CA VAL A 196 -20.64 18.08 2.30
C VAL A 196 -20.95 19.55 2.00
N VAL A 197 -22.22 19.91 1.79
CA VAL A 197 -22.64 21.29 1.54
C VAL A 197 -22.32 22.19 2.74
N ALA A 198 -22.56 21.73 3.95
CA ALA A 198 -22.23 22.50 5.15
C ALA A 198 -20.71 22.73 5.33
N ASN A 199 -19.88 21.74 4.95
CA ASN A 199 -18.43 21.83 5.05
C ASN A 199 -17.77 22.53 3.84
N SER A 200 -18.44 22.58 2.69
CA SER A 200 -17.90 23.25 1.48
C SER A 200 -17.75 24.76 1.68
N LEU A 201 -18.58 25.37 2.53
CA LEU A 201 -18.46 26.78 2.93
C LEU A 201 -17.11 27.08 3.61
N LYS A 202 -16.50 26.08 4.27
CA LYS A 202 -15.21 26.21 4.96
C LYS A 202 -14.00 25.98 4.04
N ILE A 203 -14.19 25.77 2.73
CA ILE A 203 -13.09 25.56 1.79
C ILE A 203 -12.17 26.79 1.77
N ALA A 204 -12.75 27.99 1.73
CA ALA A 204 -12.00 29.25 1.74
C ALA A 204 -11.24 29.49 3.06
N GLU A 205 -11.74 28.92 4.17
CA GLU A 205 -11.17 29.08 5.52
C GLU A 205 -10.07 28.06 5.84
N GLY A 206 -9.73 27.17 4.91
CA GLY A 206 -8.65 26.18 5.07
C GLY A 206 -8.93 24.80 4.49
N GLY A 207 -10.19 24.49 4.15
CA GLY A 207 -10.58 23.21 3.51
C GLY A 207 -9.94 22.97 2.14
N TRP A 208 -9.45 24.01 1.46
CA TRP A 208 -8.71 23.86 0.20
C TRP A 208 -7.45 22.99 0.36
N LEU A 209 -6.82 22.97 1.54
CA LEU A 209 -5.59 22.24 1.74
C LEU A 209 -5.79 20.72 1.69
N THR A 210 -6.85 20.21 2.31
CA THR A 210 -7.15 18.77 2.26
C THR A 210 -7.51 18.33 0.85
N LEU A 211 -8.23 19.16 0.10
CA LEU A 211 -8.48 18.94 -1.33
C LEU A 211 -7.18 18.96 -2.15
N ALA A 212 -6.25 19.87 -1.85
CA ALA A 212 -4.95 19.93 -2.52
C ALA A 212 -4.11 18.68 -2.24
N VAL A 213 -4.07 18.21 -0.99
CA VAL A 213 -3.40 16.95 -0.60
C VAL A 213 -4.04 15.76 -1.30
N ALA A 214 -5.38 15.69 -1.36
CA ALA A 214 -6.10 14.63 -2.07
C ALA A 214 -5.80 14.65 -3.58
N ALA A 215 -5.79 15.82 -4.20
CA ALA A 215 -5.46 15.99 -5.62
C ALA A 215 -4.00 15.58 -5.90
N PHE A 216 -3.07 15.92 -5.02
CA PHE A 216 -1.67 15.52 -5.11
C PHE A 216 -1.49 14.00 -4.98
N ALA A 217 -2.16 13.38 -4.01
CA ALA A 217 -2.16 11.92 -3.84
C ALA A 217 -2.75 11.21 -5.09
N LEU A 218 -3.86 11.72 -5.62
CA LEU A 218 -4.48 11.21 -6.85
C LEU A 218 -3.55 11.35 -8.06
N LEU A 219 -2.81 12.47 -8.16
CA LEU A 219 -1.80 12.67 -9.19
C LEU A 219 -0.71 11.60 -9.10
N ILE A 220 -0.21 11.30 -7.90
CA ILE A 220 0.78 10.23 -7.66
C ILE A 220 0.20 8.89 -8.08
N PHE A 221 -0.97 8.50 -7.58
CA PHE A 221 -1.60 7.20 -7.85
C PHE A 221 -1.85 7.00 -9.33
N THR A 222 -2.47 7.97 -9.99
CA THR A 222 -2.79 7.88 -11.43
C THR A 222 -1.54 7.91 -12.30
N THR A 223 -0.51 8.65 -11.89
CA THR A 223 0.79 8.70 -12.59
C THR A 223 1.50 7.36 -12.48
N TRP A 224 1.59 6.78 -11.28
CA TRP A 224 2.22 5.48 -11.05
C TRP A 224 1.48 4.36 -11.77
N PHE A 225 0.15 4.27 -11.58
CA PHE A 225 -0.69 3.26 -12.21
C PHE A 225 -0.56 3.29 -13.74
N LYS A 226 -0.66 4.48 -14.34
CA LYS A 226 -0.53 4.64 -15.79
C LYS A 226 0.87 4.30 -16.29
N GLY A 227 1.92 4.78 -15.63
CA GLY A 227 3.30 4.50 -16.01
C GLY A 227 3.64 3.01 -15.89
N ARG A 228 3.19 2.35 -14.81
CA ARG A 228 3.32 0.89 -14.64
C ARG A 228 2.58 0.14 -15.74
N ARG A 229 1.34 0.51 -16.06
CA ARG A 229 0.55 -0.14 -17.12
C ARG A 229 1.21 -0.01 -18.48
N LEU A 230 1.70 1.18 -18.84
CA LEU A 230 2.40 1.41 -20.10
C LEU A 230 3.74 0.67 -20.15
N GLY A 231 4.50 0.67 -19.06
CA GLY A 231 5.76 -0.09 -18.96
C GLY A 231 5.54 -1.59 -19.13
N LEU A 232 4.52 -2.15 -18.47
CA LEU A 232 4.15 -3.56 -18.64
C LEU A 232 3.68 -3.87 -20.07
N ALA A 233 2.95 -2.96 -20.72
CA ALA A 233 2.52 -3.14 -22.10
C ALA A 233 3.69 -3.15 -23.10
N VAL A 234 4.71 -2.31 -22.89
CA VAL A 234 5.94 -2.32 -23.70
C VAL A 234 6.71 -3.62 -23.51
N GLN A 235 6.83 -4.10 -22.27
CA GLN A 235 7.46 -5.39 -21.97
C GLN A 235 6.67 -6.57 -22.56
N ALA A 236 5.33 -6.52 -22.51
CA ALA A 236 4.48 -7.59 -23.04
C ALA A 236 4.69 -7.82 -24.55
N ARG A 237 5.04 -6.78 -25.31
CA ARG A 237 5.32 -6.89 -26.76
C ARG A 237 6.58 -7.70 -27.09
N HIS A 238 7.45 -7.94 -26.12
CA HIS A 238 8.73 -8.62 -26.30
C HIS A 238 8.80 -9.95 -25.54
N ARG A 239 7.66 -10.52 -25.15
CA ARG A 239 7.60 -11.81 -24.46
C ARG A 239 7.85 -12.94 -25.45
N VAL A 240 8.97 -13.61 -25.31
CA VAL A 240 9.29 -14.83 -26.04
C VAL A 240 9.03 -16.03 -25.12
N PRO A 241 8.27 -17.06 -25.55
CA PRO A 241 8.13 -18.30 -24.78
C PRO A 241 9.48 -19.00 -24.62
N LEU A 242 9.76 -19.53 -23.42
CA LEU A 242 11.05 -20.11 -23.08
C LEU A 242 11.32 -21.42 -23.83
N ALA A 243 10.34 -22.31 -23.96
CA ALA A 243 10.56 -23.63 -24.58
C ALA A 243 11.01 -23.53 -26.06
N PRO A 244 10.30 -22.81 -26.95
CA PRO A 244 10.75 -22.61 -28.34
C PRO A 244 12.10 -21.89 -28.43
N PHE A 245 12.38 -20.98 -27.50
CA PHE A 245 13.67 -20.29 -27.46
C PHE A 245 14.81 -21.24 -27.13
N ILE A 246 14.63 -22.15 -26.17
CA ILE A 246 15.64 -23.17 -25.83
C ILE A 246 15.86 -24.13 -27.01
N GLU A 247 14.79 -24.56 -27.70
CA GLU A 247 14.90 -25.37 -28.91
C GLU A 247 15.72 -24.68 -29.99
N SER A 248 15.50 -23.37 -30.20
CA SER A 248 16.29 -22.58 -31.16
C SER A 248 17.76 -22.44 -30.73
N LEU A 249 18.01 -22.29 -29.42
CA LEU A 249 19.36 -22.21 -28.85
C LEU A 249 20.12 -23.54 -28.96
N ALA A 250 19.41 -24.67 -28.93
CA ALA A 250 20.01 -25.99 -29.04
C ALA A 250 20.60 -26.25 -30.44
N LEU A 251 20.12 -25.56 -31.47
CA LEU A 251 20.64 -25.66 -32.84
C LEU A 251 22.03 -25.03 -32.98
N ASP A 252 22.27 -23.90 -32.30
CA ASP A 252 23.54 -23.19 -32.27
C ASP A 252 23.83 -22.70 -30.84
N MET A 253 24.40 -23.61 -30.04
CA MET A 253 24.62 -23.38 -28.62
C MET A 253 25.78 -22.39 -28.39
N PRO A 254 25.54 -21.24 -27.72
CA PRO A 254 26.59 -20.29 -27.38
C PRO A 254 27.66 -20.90 -26.48
N HIS A 255 28.80 -20.22 -26.37
CA HIS A 255 29.91 -20.70 -25.54
C HIS A 255 29.46 -20.91 -24.09
N ARG A 256 29.76 -22.11 -23.54
CA ARG A 256 29.35 -22.53 -22.21
C ARG A 256 30.46 -22.32 -21.19
N VAL A 257 30.19 -21.49 -20.18
CA VAL A 257 31.11 -21.26 -19.05
C VAL A 257 30.67 -22.03 -17.81
N ARG A 258 31.66 -22.41 -16.99
CA ARG A 258 31.43 -23.05 -15.69
C ARG A 258 30.67 -22.14 -14.74
N GLY A 259 29.81 -22.74 -13.92
CA GLY A 259 29.05 -22.05 -12.89
C GLY A 259 27.54 -22.04 -13.14
N THR A 260 26.83 -21.31 -12.28
CA THR A 260 25.36 -21.22 -12.29
C THR A 260 24.92 -19.79 -12.56
N ALA A 261 23.97 -19.59 -13.47
CA ALA A 261 23.33 -18.30 -13.67
C ALA A 261 21.86 -18.35 -13.26
N VAL A 262 21.44 -17.38 -12.44
CA VAL A 262 20.05 -17.25 -11.99
C VAL A 262 19.47 -15.99 -12.63
N PHE A 263 18.53 -16.16 -13.55
CA PHE A 263 17.82 -15.07 -14.19
C PHE A 263 16.45 -14.88 -13.55
N LEU A 264 16.20 -13.70 -12.99
CA LEU A 264 14.90 -13.35 -12.44
C LEU A 264 13.93 -12.96 -13.55
N ALA A 265 12.74 -13.57 -13.56
CA ALA A 265 11.69 -13.27 -14.51
C ALA A 265 10.32 -13.12 -13.82
N PRO A 266 9.36 -12.41 -14.44
CA PRO A 266 7.99 -12.37 -13.97
C PRO A 266 7.27 -13.73 -14.04
N ASP A 267 7.75 -14.63 -14.91
CA ASP A 267 7.18 -15.94 -15.21
C ASP A 267 8.33 -16.88 -15.57
N ALA A 268 8.28 -18.12 -15.08
CA ALA A 268 9.35 -19.11 -15.27
C ALA A 268 9.41 -19.64 -16.71
N HIS A 269 8.32 -19.52 -17.48
CA HIS A 269 8.22 -20.01 -18.86
C HIS A 269 8.40 -18.90 -19.91
N LEU A 270 8.82 -17.70 -19.51
CA LEU A 270 9.15 -16.62 -20.40
C LEU A 270 10.67 -16.37 -20.42
N VAL A 271 11.21 -16.05 -21.59
CA VAL A 271 12.62 -15.68 -21.71
C VAL A 271 12.87 -14.36 -20.96
N PRO A 272 13.75 -14.33 -19.95
CA PRO A 272 14.10 -13.09 -19.27
C PRO A 272 14.83 -12.14 -20.20
N HIS A 273 14.53 -10.85 -20.15
CA HIS A 273 15.26 -9.83 -20.92
C HIS A 273 16.76 -9.82 -20.62
N ALA A 274 17.14 -10.05 -19.36
CA ALA A 274 18.55 -10.14 -18.97
C ALA A 274 19.28 -11.31 -19.67
N LEU A 275 18.59 -12.42 -19.97
CA LEU A 275 19.16 -13.54 -20.71
C LEU A 275 19.42 -13.15 -22.17
N LEU A 276 18.43 -12.53 -22.83
CA LEU A 276 18.58 -12.05 -24.21
C LEU A 276 19.76 -11.08 -24.34
N HIS A 277 19.84 -10.10 -23.44
CA HIS A 277 20.92 -9.11 -23.44
C HIS A 277 22.29 -9.73 -23.20
N ASN A 278 22.37 -10.68 -22.26
CA ASN A 278 23.61 -11.38 -21.99
C ASN A 278 24.09 -12.16 -23.22
N LEU A 279 23.16 -12.81 -23.94
CA LEU A 279 23.49 -13.52 -25.18
C LEU A 279 23.89 -12.55 -26.32
N GLU A 280 23.23 -11.41 -26.44
CA GLU A 280 23.54 -10.39 -27.45
C GLU A 280 24.94 -9.79 -27.27
N HIS A 281 25.33 -9.48 -26.02
CA HIS A 281 26.57 -8.74 -25.75
C HIS A 281 27.74 -9.64 -25.36
N ASN A 282 27.50 -10.63 -24.50
CA ASN A 282 28.57 -11.48 -23.97
C ASN A 282 28.69 -12.79 -24.74
N GLN A 283 27.65 -13.22 -25.46
CA GLN A 283 27.63 -14.46 -26.26
C GLN A 283 27.98 -15.71 -25.45
N VAL A 284 27.70 -15.71 -24.15
CA VAL A 284 28.05 -16.77 -23.22
C VAL A 284 26.82 -17.23 -22.45
N LEU A 285 26.72 -18.55 -22.21
CA LEU A 285 25.71 -19.17 -21.36
C LEU A 285 26.39 -20.00 -20.26
N HIS A 286 25.82 -20.05 -19.06
CA HIS A 286 26.40 -20.88 -17.99
C HIS A 286 26.00 -22.35 -18.16
N GLU A 287 26.76 -23.27 -17.57
CA GLU A 287 26.45 -24.71 -17.56
C GLU A 287 25.10 -25.03 -16.92
N GLN A 288 24.76 -24.32 -15.83
CA GLN A 288 23.46 -24.39 -15.17
C GLN A 288 22.78 -23.03 -15.22
N VAL A 289 21.53 -23.01 -15.68
CA VAL A 289 20.74 -21.78 -15.80
C VAL A 289 19.39 -21.97 -15.14
N PHE A 290 19.07 -21.12 -14.16
CA PHE A 290 17.79 -21.10 -13.49
C PHE A 290 16.99 -19.87 -13.93
N ILE A 291 15.83 -20.09 -14.53
CA ILE A 291 14.84 -19.05 -14.81
C ILE A 291 13.89 -19.00 -13.62
N LEU A 292 14.07 -18.02 -12.76
CA LEU A 292 13.43 -17.94 -11.45
C LEU A 292 12.27 -16.95 -11.46
N ALA A 293 11.05 -17.44 -11.21
CA ALA A 293 9.86 -16.64 -10.96
C ALA A 293 9.49 -16.62 -9.48
N MET A 294 9.28 -15.42 -8.94
CA MET A 294 8.98 -15.20 -7.51
C MET A 294 7.53 -14.79 -7.33
N HIS A 295 6.70 -15.67 -6.76
CA HIS A 295 5.28 -15.45 -6.54
C HIS A 295 4.98 -15.29 -5.04
N GLY A 296 4.48 -14.11 -4.65
CA GLY A 296 3.96 -13.91 -3.30
C GLY A 296 2.55 -14.48 -3.19
N VAL A 297 2.25 -15.16 -2.09
CA VAL A 297 0.90 -15.69 -1.79
C VAL A 297 0.31 -15.03 -0.54
N ASP A 298 -1.01 -15.10 -0.39
CA ASP A 298 -1.75 -14.47 0.71
C ASP A 298 -1.73 -15.28 2.02
N THR A 299 -0.97 -16.37 2.09
CA THR A 299 -0.75 -17.14 3.33
C THR A 299 0.46 -16.60 4.10
N PRO A 300 0.49 -16.69 5.44
CA PRO A 300 1.61 -16.15 6.23
C PRO A 300 2.94 -16.80 5.87
N ARG A 301 2.93 -18.12 5.68
CA ARG A 301 4.07 -18.93 5.27
C ARG A 301 3.60 -20.02 4.31
N VAL A 302 4.45 -20.38 3.36
CA VAL A 302 4.18 -21.48 2.43
C VAL A 302 4.78 -22.78 2.96
N HIS A 303 4.04 -23.89 2.86
CA HIS A 303 4.55 -25.21 3.20
C HIS A 303 5.78 -25.56 2.34
N ALA A 304 6.82 -26.15 2.95
CA ALA A 304 8.09 -26.42 2.29
C ALA A 304 7.97 -27.26 1.00
N ARG A 305 6.93 -28.07 0.86
CA ARG A 305 6.66 -28.90 -0.33
C ARG A 305 6.12 -28.12 -1.53
N GLU A 306 5.38 -27.04 -1.30
CA GLU A 306 4.73 -26.24 -2.35
C GLU A 306 5.52 -24.95 -2.66
N ARG A 307 6.61 -24.75 -1.94
CA ARG A 307 7.44 -23.55 -1.96
C ARG A 307 8.27 -23.42 -3.22
N ILE A 308 8.77 -24.53 -3.76
CA ILE A 308 9.65 -24.54 -4.94
C ILE A 308 9.14 -25.59 -5.90
N GLU A 309 8.75 -25.15 -7.08
CA GLU A 309 8.46 -26.00 -8.23
C GLU A 309 9.57 -25.78 -9.26
N ALA A 310 10.17 -26.86 -9.74
CA ALA A 310 11.28 -26.78 -10.69
C ALA A 310 11.15 -27.86 -11.76
N GLU A 311 11.15 -27.41 -13.01
CA GLU A 311 10.97 -28.21 -14.20
C GLU A 311 12.24 -28.14 -15.08
N PRO A 312 12.81 -29.29 -15.47
CA PRO A 312 13.95 -29.31 -16.38
C PRO A 312 13.48 -28.97 -17.79
N MET A 313 14.13 -27.98 -18.41
CA MET A 313 13.85 -27.55 -19.79
C MET A 313 14.85 -28.12 -20.80
N GLY A 314 15.83 -28.91 -20.34
CA GLY A 314 16.93 -29.44 -21.16
C GLY A 314 18.17 -28.54 -21.16
N HIS A 315 19.29 -29.08 -21.63
CA HIS A 315 20.57 -28.36 -21.76
C HIS A 315 21.04 -27.64 -20.49
N GLY A 316 20.75 -28.16 -19.30
CA GLY A 316 21.11 -27.54 -18.02
C GLY A 316 20.28 -26.30 -17.64
N ILE A 317 19.18 -26.05 -18.35
CA ILE A 317 18.25 -24.94 -18.09
C ILE A 317 17.05 -25.48 -17.31
N TRP A 318 16.65 -24.74 -16.26
CA TRP A 318 15.49 -25.07 -15.44
C TRP A 318 14.54 -23.88 -15.34
N ALA A 319 13.24 -24.16 -15.45
CA ALA A 319 12.19 -23.22 -15.10
C ALA A 319 11.83 -23.45 -13.62
N VAL A 320 11.95 -22.41 -12.80
CA VAL A 320 11.78 -22.49 -11.34
C VAL A 320 10.77 -21.46 -10.88
N THR A 321 9.72 -21.93 -10.22
CA THR A 321 8.73 -21.06 -9.57
C THR A 321 8.85 -21.20 -8.06
N VAL A 322 9.06 -20.07 -7.38
CA VAL A 322 9.14 -20.00 -5.91
C VAL A 322 7.92 -19.26 -5.37
N ARG A 323 7.25 -19.86 -4.40
CA ARG A 323 6.11 -19.29 -3.68
C ARG A 323 6.52 -18.95 -2.26
N TYR A 324 6.26 -17.72 -1.82
CA TYR A 324 6.56 -17.26 -0.46
C TYR A 324 5.38 -16.50 0.15
N GLY A 325 5.20 -16.67 1.45
CA GLY A 325 4.15 -16.03 2.22
C GLY A 325 4.48 -14.59 2.61
N PHE A 326 3.48 -13.84 3.02
CA PHE A 326 3.65 -12.40 3.32
C PHE A 326 4.49 -12.09 4.58
N MET A 327 4.73 -13.07 5.46
CA MET A 327 5.66 -12.95 6.61
C MET A 327 7.07 -13.42 6.28
N GLU A 328 7.28 -14.03 5.12
CA GLU A 328 8.58 -14.56 4.73
C GLU A 328 9.37 -13.46 4.02
N GLN A 329 10.62 -13.26 4.42
CA GLN A 329 11.54 -12.44 3.64
C GLN A 329 12.09 -13.31 2.52
N PRO A 330 11.88 -12.96 1.24
CA PRO A 330 12.35 -13.79 0.15
C PRO A 330 13.88 -13.65 0.01
N ASP A 331 14.59 -14.75 0.21
CA ASP A 331 16.03 -14.87 0.01
C ASP A 331 16.29 -15.80 -1.19
N VAL A 332 16.61 -15.20 -2.33
CA VAL A 332 16.84 -15.94 -3.58
C VAL A 332 18.03 -16.90 -3.46
N PRO A 333 19.21 -16.50 -2.94
CA PRO A 333 20.30 -17.43 -2.64
C PRO A 333 19.90 -18.65 -1.82
N GLU A 334 19.09 -18.47 -0.77
CA GLU A 334 18.59 -19.58 0.03
C GLU A 334 17.68 -20.51 -0.78
N PHE A 335 16.73 -19.97 -1.57
CA PHE A 335 15.87 -20.79 -2.42
C PHE A 335 16.67 -21.59 -3.44
N VAL A 336 17.69 -21.00 -4.04
CA VAL A 336 18.59 -21.67 -4.98
C VAL A 336 19.36 -22.80 -4.30
N ARG A 337 19.84 -22.61 -3.07
CA ARG A 337 20.50 -23.65 -2.27
C ARG A 337 19.56 -24.82 -1.95
N VAL A 338 18.32 -24.52 -1.56
CA VAL A 338 17.30 -25.54 -1.28
C VAL A 338 16.94 -26.32 -2.54
N LEU A 339 16.76 -25.63 -3.67
CA LEU A 339 16.52 -26.26 -4.97
C LEU A 339 17.65 -27.21 -5.34
N ALA A 340 18.90 -26.75 -5.20
CA ALA A 340 20.09 -27.53 -5.51
C ALA A 340 20.13 -28.84 -4.72
N TYR A 341 19.83 -28.77 -3.41
CA TYR A 341 19.73 -29.94 -2.55
C TYR A 341 18.59 -30.88 -2.98
N GLN A 342 17.40 -30.35 -3.29
CA GLN A 342 16.23 -31.15 -3.68
C GLN A 342 16.40 -31.89 -5.01
N LYS A 343 17.13 -31.31 -5.96
CA LYS A 343 17.33 -31.86 -7.30
C LYS A 343 18.70 -32.51 -7.50
N GLY A 344 19.54 -32.54 -6.47
CA GLY A 344 20.91 -33.09 -6.53
C GLY A 344 21.83 -32.30 -7.48
N LEU A 345 21.61 -31.00 -7.62
CA LEU A 345 22.42 -30.13 -8.48
C LEU A 345 23.61 -29.57 -7.70
N ALA A 346 24.78 -29.58 -8.31
CA ALA A 346 25.98 -28.95 -7.75
C ALA A 346 25.92 -27.43 -7.96
N VAL A 347 25.38 -26.70 -6.98
CA VAL A 347 25.35 -25.23 -7.00
C VAL A 347 26.27 -24.69 -5.92
N GLU A 348 27.33 -24.00 -6.32
CA GLU A 348 28.24 -23.33 -5.40
C GLU A 348 27.91 -21.83 -5.33
N SER A 349 27.78 -21.31 -4.11
CA SER A 349 27.45 -19.90 -3.90
C SER A 349 28.49 -18.94 -4.52
N MET A 350 29.74 -19.36 -4.64
CA MET A 350 30.84 -18.54 -5.17
C MET A 350 30.95 -18.58 -6.71
N THR A 351 30.23 -19.46 -7.39
CA THR A 351 30.19 -19.54 -8.86
C THR A 351 28.81 -19.21 -9.42
N THR A 352 27.88 -18.81 -8.53
CA THR A 352 26.52 -18.41 -8.90
C THR A 352 26.46 -16.91 -9.17
N SER A 353 26.04 -16.54 -10.38
CA SER A 353 25.81 -15.15 -10.80
C SER A 353 24.32 -14.87 -10.91
N TYR A 354 23.86 -13.77 -10.32
CA TYR A 354 22.44 -13.39 -10.34
C TYR A 354 22.24 -12.29 -11.38
N PHE A 355 21.38 -12.55 -12.36
CA PHE A 355 21.05 -11.63 -13.43
C PHE A 355 19.64 -11.09 -13.21
N THR A 356 19.55 -9.77 -13.13
CA THR A 356 18.27 -9.06 -13.08
C THR A 356 18.19 -8.06 -14.20
N SER A 357 17.03 -7.98 -14.86
CA SER A 357 16.78 -6.94 -15.84
C SER A 357 16.18 -5.73 -15.14
N ARG A 358 16.88 -4.59 -15.20
CA ARG A 358 16.30 -3.32 -14.77
C ARG A 358 15.60 -2.69 -15.95
N ALA A 359 14.27 -2.70 -15.95
CA ALA A 359 13.48 -1.84 -16.83
C ALA A 359 13.60 -0.39 -16.34
N ALA A 360 14.76 0.23 -16.53
CA ALA A 360 14.89 1.67 -16.43
C ALA A 360 14.19 2.23 -17.67
N ILE A 361 13.00 2.81 -17.49
CA ILE A 361 12.37 3.57 -18.56
C ILE A 361 13.34 4.71 -18.84
N GLY A 362 14.00 4.67 -20.00
CA GLY A 362 14.87 5.74 -20.45
C GLY A 362 14.07 7.01 -20.66
N ARG A 363 14.73 8.08 -21.10
CA ARG A 363 14.08 9.35 -21.44
C ARG A 363 13.13 9.24 -22.65
N HIS A 364 12.95 8.06 -23.24
CA HIS A 364 12.03 7.87 -24.37
C HIS A 364 10.57 7.89 -23.94
N ARG A 365 9.75 8.43 -24.84
CA ARG A 365 8.34 8.71 -24.63
C ARG A 365 7.59 7.40 -24.42
N LEU A 366 7.12 7.13 -23.19
CA LEU A 366 6.00 6.22 -23.00
C LEU A 366 4.81 6.79 -23.79
N PRO A 367 4.38 6.14 -24.90
CA PRO A 367 3.32 6.70 -25.72
C PRO A 367 2.05 6.84 -24.89
N GLY A 368 1.51 8.05 -24.82
CA GLY A 368 0.31 8.37 -24.04
C GLY A 368 0.55 8.98 -22.65
N MET A 369 1.79 9.27 -22.24
CA MET A 369 2.10 9.96 -20.98
C MET A 369 2.64 11.39 -21.21
N ASN A 370 2.08 12.38 -20.52
CA ASN A 370 2.57 13.77 -20.57
C ASN A 370 3.97 13.85 -19.93
N PRO A 371 4.92 14.66 -20.48
CA PRO A 371 6.25 14.89 -19.93
C PRO A 371 6.33 15.12 -18.41
N LEU A 372 5.41 15.92 -17.83
CA LEU A 372 5.40 16.17 -16.38
C LEU A 372 5.12 14.90 -15.58
N ARG A 373 4.12 14.13 -16.01
CA ARG A 373 3.80 12.85 -15.38
C ARG A 373 4.92 11.84 -15.60
N LEU A 374 5.58 11.85 -16.76
CA LEU A 374 6.73 11.00 -17.03
C LEU A 374 7.91 11.32 -16.11
N ALA A 375 8.20 12.60 -15.88
CA ALA A 375 9.23 13.04 -14.94
C ALA A 375 8.90 12.60 -13.50
N LEU A 376 7.64 12.79 -13.07
CA LEU A 376 7.17 12.32 -11.77
C LEU A 376 7.25 10.79 -11.65
N PHE A 377 6.83 10.04 -12.68
CA PHE A 377 6.94 8.59 -12.72
C PHE A 377 8.39 8.13 -12.61
N GLY A 378 9.31 8.73 -13.38
CA GLY A 378 10.74 8.41 -13.32
C GLY A 378 11.38 8.78 -11.98
N TRP A 379 10.90 9.84 -11.32
CA TRP A 379 11.31 10.15 -9.94
C TRP A 379 10.78 9.12 -8.94
N LEU A 380 9.51 8.72 -9.03
CA LEU A 380 8.91 7.68 -8.19
C LEU A 380 9.61 6.33 -8.38
N GLN A 381 9.92 5.96 -9.62
CA GLN A 381 10.60 4.70 -9.94
C GLN A 381 12.03 4.67 -9.40
N ARG A 382 12.73 5.80 -9.37
CA ARG A 382 14.09 5.91 -8.79
C ARG A 382 14.09 5.79 -7.27
N ASN A 383 13.04 6.27 -6.61
CA ASN A 383 12.87 6.20 -5.16
C ASN A 383 12.11 4.94 -4.69
N ALA A 384 11.61 4.13 -5.61
CA ALA A 384 11.01 2.83 -5.28
C ALA A 384 12.10 1.87 -4.77
N GLY A 385 11.72 1.01 -3.81
CA GLY A 385 12.61 -0.04 -3.33
C GLY A 385 13.10 -0.92 -4.46
N ARG A 386 14.39 -1.27 -4.47
CA ARG A 386 14.97 -2.12 -5.52
C ARG A 386 14.45 -3.55 -5.36
N ALA A 387 14.24 -4.22 -6.49
CA ALA A 387 13.88 -5.64 -6.48
C ALA A 387 15.04 -6.50 -5.92
N SER A 388 16.29 -6.11 -6.16
CA SER A 388 17.48 -6.76 -5.61
C SER A 388 17.54 -6.71 -4.08
N ASP A 389 17.32 -5.52 -3.50
CA ASP A 389 17.25 -5.35 -2.04
C ASP A 389 16.11 -6.16 -1.42
N TYR A 390 14.96 -6.24 -2.12
CA TYR A 390 13.81 -7.01 -1.65
C TYR A 390 14.03 -8.52 -1.67
N PHE A 391 14.77 -9.03 -2.67
CA PHE A 391 15.08 -10.46 -2.85
C PHE A 391 16.42 -10.89 -2.23
N GLN A 392 17.06 -10.01 -1.47
CA GLN A 392 18.35 -10.22 -0.80
C GLN A 392 19.47 -10.74 -1.72
N LEU A 393 19.52 -10.22 -2.94
CA LEU A 393 20.57 -10.61 -3.89
C LEU A 393 21.94 -10.07 -3.43
N PRO A 394 23.01 -10.89 -3.45
CA PRO A 394 24.33 -10.45 -3.03
C PRO A 394 24.93 -9.44 -4.01
N ASP A 395 25.26 -8.24 -3.51
CA ASP A 395 25.75 -7.10 -4.32
C ASP A 395 26.99 -7.43 -5.17
N ASN A 396 27.88 -8.27 -4.65
CA ASN A 396 29.13 -8.64 -5.33
C ASN A 396 28.95 -9.68 -6.46
N ARG A 397 27.73 -10.23 -6.64
CA ARG A 397 27.40 -11.24 -7.66
C ARG A 397 26.16 -10.88 -8.48
N LEU A 398 25.63 -9.68 -8.27
CA LEU A 398 24.50 -9.15 -9.00
C LEU A 398 24.97 -8.47 -10.28
N VAL A 399 24.50 -8.97 -11.42
CA VAL A 399 24.67 -8.32 -12.73
C VAL A 399 23.32 -7.72 -13.11
N GLU A 400 23.22 -6.39 -12.95
CA GLU A 400 22.05 -5.65 -13.44
C GLU A 400 22.22 -5.35 -14.93
N MET A 401 21.47 -6.06 -15.79
CA MET A 401 21.41 -5.74 -17.21
C MET A 401 20.31 -4.71 -17.44
N GLY A 402 20.71 -3.45 -17.58
CA GLY A 402 19.81 -2.34 -17.87
C GLY A 402 19.65 -2.12 -19.36
N GLN A 403 18.42 -2.13 -19.85
CA GLN A 403 18.09 -1.54 -21.15
C GLN A 403 17.67 -0.09 -20.92
N ARG A 404 18.33 0.88 -21.57
CA ARG A 404 17.75 2.21 -21.73
C ARG A 404 16.77 2.13 -22.89
N VAL A 405 15.50 1.83 -22.60
CA VAL A 405 14.42 1.92 -23.59
C VAL A 405 13.96 3.36 -23.69
#